data_AF-A0A847UWJ5-F1
#
_entry.id   AF-A0A847UWJ5-F1
#
_cell.length_a   1.000
_cell.length_b   1.000
_cell.length_c   1.000
_cell.angle_alpha   90.00
_cell.angle_beta   90.00
_cell.angle_gamma   90.00
#
_symmetry.space_group_name_H-M   'P 1'
#
loop_
_entity.id
_entity.type
_entity.pdbx_description
1 polymer ?
#
loop_
_entity_poly.entity_id
_entity_poly.type
_entity_poly.pdbx_seq_one_letter_code
_entity_poly.pdbx_strand_id
1 'polypeptide(L)'
;MMREFELFSHWTFESFAPGSIPRRKYNAFSAMQRQTGQSLELLAQVEELAGGRSVVDWCRVTDLVARLIGVIANLVEQLRIMNPVEFMDVHEWSAKLGFYARLATDQTDVPAAPPYLVPFSLLKGPAALKWVPDHLVAPGGRSPALAVMPALYAYFVEANDLRPQLDAVLRELDLGLCPDAKGPVRQAGELIQAGRLPQLLEDELEIAAVELAPKGGLLDLWAFTGSGSTWRLIGQQQAVRPLGVVDAWKKAAACKFSIPALCGRLSLGMADGEELFAVVATPAGQVEPLPASPLPCIPDATALVRRLEQVLPRVTQLHVFQAQGLILSQKHCRSLHDLVCLCLERGLSQIFAFAGLPARGLAGIKQMRLEIPVVINTFNLGGGLFPSAAERSVITVEDVRSIPAWSLLLGLTCPDILWAGARRDEEGDMPHSSSYAVLSQFFMHCTLRLGQNLYVAECRCEDGVEKYVHFRFKGGNGDKAARARRLEIMRLVLEGEGFAVSSCGDYLEALRVGEKDVLLQRNLVSLGVLVAWIQTTGVEVLGTFRAEQGLARFRNLLTSSLSSPA
;
A
#
# COMPACT_ATOMS: atom_id res chain seq x y z
N MET A 1 -5.50 8.28 13.97
CA MET A 1 -4.61 9.05 14.87
C MET A 1 -3.43 8.14 15.22
N MET A 2 -2.35 8.20 14.44
CA MET A 2 -1.13 7.41 14.71
C MET A 2 -0.53 7.92 16.02
N ARG A 3 -0.48 7.08 17.05
CA ARG A 3 0.24 7.42 18.29
C ARG A 3 1.72 7.56 17.95
N GLU A 4 2.33 8.67 18.33
CA GLU A 4 3.77 8.86 18.19
C GLU A 4 4.46 7.96 19.23
N PHE A 5 5.15 6.92 18.75
CA PHE A 5 5.93 6.02 19.60
C PHE A 5 7.36 6.56 19.72
N GLU A 6 7.65 7.08 20.91
CA GLU A 6 8.90 7.75 21.20
C GLU A 6 9.99 6.74 21.59
N LEU A 7 10.67 6.17 20.60
CA LEU A 7 11.95 5.43 20.71
C LEU A 7 13.08 6.25 21.42
N PHE A 8 12.76 7.46 21.87
CA PHE A 8 13.63 8.62 21.93
C PHE A 8 13.41 9.50 23.16
N SER A 9 12.33 9.28 23.94
CA SER A 9 12.25 9.79 25.32
C SER A 9 13.30 9.14 26.23
N HIS A 10 13.74 7.92 25.90
CA HIS A 10 14.83 7.22 26.61
C HIS A 10 16.24 7.55 26.10
N TRP A 11 16.37 8.35 25.02
CA TRP A 11 17.65 8.94 24.63
C TRP A 11 17.81 10.26 25.37
N THR A 12 18.03 10.22 26.68
CA THR A 12 18.43 11.43 27.42
C THR A 12 19.86 11.83 27.01
N PHE A 13 20.13 13.13 27.08
CA PHE A 13 21.41 13.77 26.74
C PHE A 13 22.65 13.18 27.46
N GLU A 14 22.46 12.33 28.46
CA GLU A 14 23.51 11.77 29.31
C GLU A 14 24.09 10.44 28.79
N SER A 15 23.35 9.68 27.98
CA SER A 15 23.78 8.35 27.50
C SER A 15 24.89 8.38 26.45
N PHE A 16 25.19 9.59 25.97
CA PHE A 16 26.26 9.88 25.04
C PHE A 16 27.11 10.98 25.66
N ALA A 17 28.39 10.71 25.89
CA ALA A 17 29.33 11.76 26.28
C ALA A 17 29.16 12.97 25.34
N PRO A 18 29.26 14.22 25.82
CA PRO A 18 28.99 15.42 25.02
C PRO A 18 29.78 15.40 23.70
N GLY A 19 29.12 15.04 22.57
CA GLY A 19 29.74 15.02 21.24
C GLY A 19 29.50 13.82 20.29
N SER A 20 28.74 12.77 20.62
CA SER A 20 28.77 11.52 19.81
C SER A 20 27.80 11.43 18.61
N ILE A 21 26.57 11.97 18.64
CA ILE A 21 25.68 12.03 17.46
C ILE A 21 24.97 13.39 17.42
N PRO A 22 25.10 14.19 16.35
CA PRO A 22 24.36 15.44 16.21
C PRO A 22 22.85 15.17 16.24
N ARG A 23 22.10 15.90 17.09
CA ARG A 23 20.62 15.82 17.23
C ARG A 23 19.89 15.83 15.88
N ARG A 24 20.43 16.54 14.90
CA ARG A 24 19.91 16.59 13.53
C ARG A 24 19.95 15.22 12.83
N LYS A 25 21.07 14.48 12.91
CA LYS A 25 21.23 13.16 12.27
C LYS A 25 20.38 12.10 12.96
N TYR A 26 20.28 12.24 14.27
CA TYR A 26 19.39 11.46 15.11
C TYR A 26 17.91 11.60 14.72
N ASN A 27 17.40 12.83 14.67
CA ASN A 27 16.02 13.11 14.27
C ASN A 27 15.74 12.57 12.86
N ALA A 28 16.74 12.61 11.97
CA ALA A 28 16.63 12.06 10.64
C ALA A 28 16.48 10.54 10.64
N PHE A 29 17.28 9.81 11.41
CA PHE A 29 17.15 8.36 11.55
C PHE A 29 15.80 7.95 12.17
N SER A 30 15.35 8.69 13.19
CA SER A 30 14.01 8.54 13.79
C SER A 30 12.89 8.64 12.75
N ALA A 31 12.92 9.72 11.95
CA ALA A 31 11.96 9.93 10.87
C ALA A 31 12.04 8.81 9.82
N MET A 32 13.25 8.33 9.52
CA MET A 32 13.48 7.24 8.57
C MET A 32 12.84 5.92 9.00
N GLN A 33 12.92 5.54 10.28
CA GLN A 33 12.25 4.34 10.79
C GLN A 33 10.73 4.42 10.65
N ARG A 34 10.13 5.58 10.96
CA ARG A 34 8.68 5.80 10.79
C ARG A 34 8.26 5.69 9.33
N GLN A 35 9.00 6.37 8.44
CA GLN A 35 8.74 6.35 7.00
C GLN A 35 8.97 4.98 6.36
N THR A 36 9.85 4.17 6.94
CA THR A 36 10.05 2.77 6.52
C THR A 36 8.80 1.95 6.83
N GLY A 37 8.22 2.11 8.02
CA GLY A 37 6.95 1.46 8.37
C GLY A 37 5.83 1.84 7.38
N GLN A 38 5.65 3.14 7.12
CA GLN A 38 4.67 3.63 6.16
C GLN A 38 4.91 3.10 4.74
N SER A 39 6.18 3.03 4.30
CA SER A 39 6.53 2.45 3.02
C SER A 39 6.14 0.97 2.93
N LEU A 40 6.42 0.17 3.97
CA LEU A 40 6.08 -1.26 4.00
C LEU A 40 4.57 -1.51 3.99
N GLU A 41 3.81 -0.66 4.68
CA GLU A 41 2.34 -0.69 4.67
C GLU A 41 1.79 -0.37 3.27
N LEU A 42 2.27 0.69 2.63
CA LEU A 42 1.86 1.06 1.26
C LEU A 42 2.22 -0.01 0.23
N LEU A 43 3.41 -0.61 0.36
CA LEU A 43 3.82 -1.75 -0.48
C LEU A 43 2.84 -2.91 -0.34
N ALA A 44 2.44 -3.23 0.89
CA ALA A 44 1.50 -4.30 1.16
C ALA A 44 0.09 -4.01 0.63
N GLN A 45 -0.37 -2.74 0.69
CA GLN A 45 -1.64 -2.32 0.11
C GLN A 45 -1.66 -2.52 -1.42
N VAL A 46 -0.55 -2.22 -2.12
CA VAL A 46 -0.44 -2.51 -3.56
C VAL A 46 -0.48 -4.01 -3.85
N GLU A 47 0.20 -4.83 -3.03
CA GLU A 47 0.19 -6.30 -3.17
C GLU A 47 -1.19 -6.92 -2.86
N GLU A 48 -1.94 -6.31 -1.95
CA GLU A 48 -3.32 -6.72 -1.64
C GLU A 48 -4.27 -6.48 -2.82
N LEU A 49 -4.07 -5.44 -3.63
CA LEU A 49 -4.85 -5.27 -4.86
C LEU A 49 -4.53 -6.36 -5.89
N ALA A 50 -3.26 -6.76 -6.00
CA ALA A 50 -2.87 -7.96 -6.76
C ALA A 50 -3.45 -9.26 -6.13
N GLY A 51 -3.96 -9.16 -4.90
CA GLY A 51 -4.87 -10.07 -4.18
C GLY A 51 -6.06 -10.58 -4.97
N GLY A 52 -6.60 -9.78 -5.88
CA GLY A 52 -7.82 -10.11 -6.63
C GLY A 52 -9.06 -10.27 -5.75
N ARG A 53 -8.99 -9.87 -4.46
CA ARG A 53 -10.15 -9.81 -3.56
C ARG A 53 -10.85 -8.46 -3.63
N SER A 54 -10.11 -7.42 -3.96
CA SER A 54 -10.60 -6.06 -4.13
C SER A 54 -10.88 -5.76 -5.59
N VAL A 55 -11.97 -5.03 -5.85
CA VAL A 55 -12.29 -4.50 -7.18
C VAL A 55 -12.43 -2.99 -7.05
N VAL A 56 -11.36 -2.30 -7.40
CA VAL A 56 -11.17 -0.86 -7.17
C VAL A 56 -10.94 -0.12 -8.49
N ASP A 57 -11.11 1.20 -8.44
CA ASP A 57 -10.71 2.10 -9.51
C ASP A 57 -9.18 2.17 -9.66
N TRP A 58 -8.68 2.29 -10.90
CA TRP A 58 -7.25 2.42 -11.16
C TRP A 58 -6.62 3.65 -10.48
N CYS A 59 -7.40 4.73 -10.24
CA CYS A 59 -6.91 5.87 -9.48
C CYS A 59 -6.43 5.50 -8.06
N ARG A 60 -6.97 4.44 -7.45
CA ARG A 60 -6.49 3.90 -6.16
C ARG A 60 -5.09 3.33 -6.27
N VAL A 61 -4.78 2.64 -7.36
CA VAL A 61 -3.43 2.12 -7.64
C VAL A 61 -2.44 3.27 -7.80
N THR A 62 -2.78 4.25 -8.64
CA THR A 62 -1.94 5.42 -8.91
C THR A 62 -1.66 6.22 -7.64
N ASP A 63 -2.66 6.41 -6.78
CA ASP A 63 -2.51 7.10 -5.49
C ASP A 63 -1.60 6.36 -4.51
N LEU A 64 -1.76 5.04 -4.35
CA LEU A 64 -0.90 4.24 -3.49
C LEU A 64 0.57 4.32 -3.92
N VAL A 65 0.83 4.21 -5.23
CA VAL A 65 2.18 4.32 -5.80
C VAL A 65 2.73 5.74 -5.63
N ALA A 66 1.92 6.78 -5.89
CA ALA A 66 2.32 8.17 -5.71
C ALA A 66 2.69 8.48 -4.25
N ARG A 67 1.87 8.02 -3.29
CA ARG A 67 2.12 8.14 -1.85
C ARG A 67 3.40 7.42 -1.45
N LEU A 68 3.62 6.21 -1.95
CA LEU A 68 4.85 5.45 -1.69
C LEU A 68 6.08 6.20 -2.20
N ILE A 69 6.02 6.77 -3.41
CA ILE A 69 7.11 7.60 -3.94
C ILE A 69 7.37 8.82 -3.05
N GLY A 70 6.31 9.49 -2.57
CA GLY A 70 6.43 10.62 -1.65
C GLY A 70 7.09 10.23 -0.32
N VAL A 71 6.70 9.10 0.27
CA VAL A 71 7.32 8.58 1.51
C VAL A 71 8.79 8.21 1.27
N ILE A 72 9.12 7.60 0.13
CA ILE A 72 10.51 7.28 -0.24
C ILE A 72 11.34 8.55 -0.47
N ALA A 73 10.80 9.59 -1.09
CA ALA A 73 11.48 10.86 -1.24
C ALA A 73 11.85 11.45 0.13
N ASN A 74 10.95 11.33 1.11
CA ASN A 74 11.23 11.74 2.48
C ASN A 74 12.32 10.87 3.15
N LEU A 75 12.34 9.55 2.91
CA LEU A 75 13.40 8.64 3.39
C LEU A 75 14.78 9.07 2.85
N VAL A 76 14.83 9.37 1.57
CA VAL A 76 16.02 9.82 0.86
C VAL A 76 16.52 11.16 1.40
N GLU A 77 15.60 12.08 1.71
CA GLU A 77 15.96 13.34 2.36
C GLU A 77 16.53 13.11 3.77
N GLN A 78 15.99 12.17 4.54
CA GLN A 78 16.56 11.83 5.85
C GLN A 78 17.98 11.27 5.72
N LEU A 79 18.27 10.41 4.72
CA LEU A 79 19.63 9.96 4.45
C LEU A 79 20.59 11.11 4.17
N ARG A 80 20.16 12.05 3.33
CA ARG A 80 20.96 13.23 3.00
C ARG A 80 21.25 14.09 4.23
N ILE A 81 20.28 14.26 5.14
CA ILE A 81 20.50 14.94 6.42
C ILE A 81 21.55 14.20 7.27
N MET A 82 21.56 12.88 7.25
CA MET A 82 22.54 12.06 7.99
C MET A 82 23.95 12.18 7.41
N ASN A 83 24.10 12.16 6.09
CA ASN A 83 25.38 12.33 5.41
C ASN A 83 25.23 12.99 4.03
N PRO A 84 25.34 14.34 3.95
CA PRO A 84 25.11 15.06 2.70
C PRO A 84 26.13 14.76 1.60
N VAL A 85 27.36 14.38 1.96
CA VAL A 85 28.45 14.14 1.01
C VAL A 85 28.32 12.76 0.37
N GLU A 86 28.05 11.73 1.18
CA GLU A 86 27.86 10.36 0.68
C GLU A 86 26.56 10.22 -0.14
N PHE A 87 25.52 10.97 0.22
CA PHE A 87 24.19 10.88 -0.40
C PHE A 87 23.83 12.16 -1.15
N MET A 88 24.78 12.75 -1.87
CA MET A 88 24.52 13.94 -2.70
C MET A 88 23.55 13.61 -3.85
N ASP A 89 23.78 12.48 -4.54
CA ASP A 89 23.10 12.14 -5.81
C ASP A 89 21.97 11.12 -5.67
N VAL A 90 21.68 10.66 -4.45
CA VAL A 90 20.65 9.63 -4.20
C VAL A 90 19.25 10.08 -4.66
N HIS A 91 19.01 11.40 -4.71
CA HIS A 91 17.75 11.96 -5.19
C HIS A 91 17.54 11.67 -6.68
N GLU A 92 18.55 11.84 -7.54
CA GLU A 92 18.43 11.57 -8.97
C GLU A 92 18.02 10.13 -9.24
N TRP A 93 18.63 9.21 -8.49
CA TRP A 93 18.35 7.80 -8.61
C TRP A 93 16.95 7.44 -8.08
N SER A 94 16.54 8.00 -6.95
CA SER A 94 15.17 7.84 -6.43
C SER A 94 14.11 8.42 -7.38
N ALA A 95 14.41 9.56 -8.00
CA ALA A 95 13.55 10.21 -8.98
C ALA A 95 13.39 9.37 -10.25
N LYS A 96 14.47 8.71 -10.70
CA LYS A 96 14.44 7.78 -11.85
C LYS A 96 13.52 6.59 -11.59
N LEU A 97 13.64 5.91 -10.44
CA LEU A 97 12.73 4.80 -10.12
C LEU A 97 11.29 5.28 -9.90
N GLY A 98 11.10 6.41 -9.24
CA GLY A 98 9.79 7.03 -9.08
C GLY A 98 9.14 7.40 -10.43
N PHE A 99 9.92 7.86 -11.40
CA PHE A 99 9.44 8.13 -12.76
C PHE A 99 8.94 6.87 -13.45
N TYR A 100 9.71 5.78 -13.42
CA TYR A 100 9.27 4.51 -14.03
C TYR A 100 8.06 3.90 -13.32
N ALA A 101 7.96 4.04 -12.00
CA ALA A 101 6.79 3.60 -11.26
C ALA A 101 5.54 4.42 -11.64
N ARG A 102 5.65 5.75 -11.76
CA ARG A 102 4.56 6.61 -12.26
C ARG A 102 4.16 6.28 -13.69
N LEU A 103 5.14 6.09 -14.57
CA LEU A 103 4.90 5.72 -15.96
C LEU A 103 4.19 4.37 -16.07
N ALA A 104 4.50 3.41 -15.19
CA ALA A 104 3.83 2.10 -15.16
C ALA A 104 2.37 2.20 -14.69
N THR A 105 2.03 3.19 -13.87
CA THR A 105 0.66 3.46 -13.41
C THR A 105 -0.08 4.49 -14.27
N ASP A 106 0.56 5.02 -15.29
CA ASP A 106 0.00 6.09 -16.11
C ASP A 106 -1.27 5.61 -16.82
N GLN A 107 -2.19 6.55 -17.04
CA GLN A 107 -3.49 6.30 -17.66
C GLN A 107 -3.64 7.19 -18.88
N THR A 108 -4.30 6.66 -19.92
CA THR A 108 -4.56 7.43 -21.14
C THR A 108 -5.98 7.96 -21.10
N ASP A 109 -6.11 9.17 -20.57
CA ASP A 109 -7.42 9.82 -20.44
C ASP A 109 -8.00 10.22 -21.80
N VAL A 110 -9.33 10.23 -21.87
CA VAL A 110 -10.06 10.75 -23.02
C VAL A 110 -9.74 12.24 -23.21
N PRO A 111 -9.28 12.67 -24.40
CA PRO A 111 -8.98 14.08 -24.64
C PRO A 111 -10.21 14.98 -24.50
N ALA A 112 -10.05 16.11 -23.82
CA ALA A 112 -11.07 17.17 -23.69
C ALA A 112 -11.21 18.05 -24.94
N ALA A 113 -10.51 17.71 -26.03
CA ALA A 113 -10.53 18.49 -27.26
C ALA A 113 -11.76 18.20 -28.13
N PRO A 114 -12.31 19.19 -28.85
CA PRO A 114 -13.47 19.00 -29.72
C PRO A 114 -13.21 17.97 -30.84
N PRO A 115 -14.27 17.38 -31.42
CA PRO A 115 -15.67 17.81 -31.37
C PRO A 115 -16.45 17.34 -30.13
N TYR A 116 -17.31 18.21 -29.61
CA TYR A 116 -18.17 17.92 -28.45
C TYR A 116 -19.55 17.39 -28.85
N LEU A 117 -20.13 17.95 -29.91
CA LEU A 117 -21.44 17.59 -30.43
C LEU A 117 -21.29 17.18 -31.89
N VAL A 118 -21.83 16.02 -32.26
CA VAL A 118 -21.75 15.52 -33.63
C VAL A 118 -23.11 14.98 -34.08
N PRO A 119 -23.73 15.57 -35.11
CA PRO A 119 -24.89 14.97 -35.75
C PRO A 119 -24.55 13.59 -36.33
N PHE A 120 -25.47 12.64 -36.23
CA PHE A 120 -25.23 11.27 -36.69
C PHE A 120 -24.86 11.18 -38.19
N SER A 121 -25.36 12.10 -39.01
CA SER A 121 -25.02 12.21 -40.44
C SER A 121 -23.54 12.52 -40.70
N LEU A 122 -22.85 13.11 -39.72
CA LEU A 122 -21.47 13.55 -39.80
C LEU A 122 -20.49 12.65 -39.03
N LEU A 123 -20.98 11.60 -38.35
CA LEU A 123 -20.12 10.58 -37.74
C LEU A 123 -19.34 9.82 -38.84
N LYS A 124 -18.14 10.31 -39.17
CA LYS A 124 -17.20 9.69 -40.13
C LYS A 124 -15.84 9.41 -39.45
N GLY A 125 -15.13 8.39 -39.94
CA GLY A 125 -13.77 8.07 -39.52
C GLY A 125 -13.66 7.25 -38.21
N PRO A 126 -12.46 7.12 -37.61
CA PRO A 126 -12.22 6.34 -36.39
C PRO A 126 -12.72 7.09 -35.12
N ALA A 127 -13.96 7.59 -35.14
CA ALA A 127 -14.58 8.23 -34.00
C ALA A 127 -14.96 7.19 -32.93
N ALA A 128 -14.79 7.52 -31.65
CA ALA A 128 -15.08 6.68 -30.49
C ALA A 128 -16.50 6.07 -30.50
N LEU A 129 -17.44 6.66 -31.24
CA LEU A 129 -18.86 6.30 -31.29
C LEU A 129 -19.35 5.82 -32.66
N LYS A 130 -18.45 5.46 -33.59
CA LYS A 130 -18.86 5.00 -34.93
C LYS A 130 -19.84 3.82 -34.88
N TRP A 131 -19.74 2.99 -33.85
CA TRP A 131 -20.57 1.82 -33.62
C TRP A 131 -21.99 2.16 -33.12
N VAL A 132 -22.19 3.32 -32.47
CA VAL A 132 -23.46 3.66 -31.79
C VAL A 132 -24.68 3.62 -32.72
N PRO A 133 -24.64 4.16 -33.96
CA PRO A 133 -25.77 4.07 -34.88
C PRO A 133 -26.19 2.62 -35.21
N ASP A 134 -25.25 1.67 -35.21
CA ASP A 134 -25.54 0.26 -35.50
C ASP A 134 -26.33 -0.43 -34.38
N HIS A 135 -26.44 0.21 -33.20
CA HIS A 135 -27.15 -0.31 -32.03
C HIS A 135 -28.38 0.50 -31.64
N LEU A 136 -28.82 1.40 -32.51
CA LEU A 136 -30.07 2.14 -32.36
C LEU A 136 -31.05 1.70 -33.43
N VAL A 137 -32.25 1.32 -33.03
CA VAL A 137 -33.35 0.95 -33.92
C VAL A 137 -34.30 2.12 -34.03
N ALA A 138 -34.60 2.51 -35.26
CA ALA A 138 -35.60 3.54 -35.57
C ALA A 138 -36.75 2.88 -36.35
N PRO A 139 -37.88 2.54 -35.70
CA PRO A 139 -38.98 1.76 -36.30
C PRO A 139 -39.58 2.39 -37.57
N GLY A 140 -39.39 3.70 -37.77
CA GLY A 140 -39.88 4.44 -38.94
C GLY A 140 -38.84 4.79 -40.01
N GLY A 141 -37.60 4.29 -39.92
CA GLY A 141 -36.50 4.63 -40.85
C GLY A 141 -35.48 5.61 -40.24
N ARG A 142 -34.85 6.49 -41.04
CA ARG A 142 -33.82 7.43 -40.51
C ARG A 142 -34.47 8.51 -39.62
N SER A 143 -34.24 8.44 -38.32
CA SER A 143 -34.54 9.52 -37.36
C SER A 143 -33.29 10.40 -37.15
N PRO A 144 -33.42 11.72 -37.03
CA PRO A 144 -32.29 12.57 -36.68
C PRO A 144 -31.81 12.24 -35.25
N ALA A 145 -30.51 12.22 -35.04
CA ALA A 145 -29.89 11.94 -33.75
C ALA A 145 -28.62 12.78 -33.57
N LEU A 146 -28.36 13.17 -32.32
CA LEU A 146 -27.20 13.95 -31.91
C LEU A 146 -26.34 13.12 -30.96
N ALA A 147 -25.06 12.95 -31.29
CA ALA A 147 -24.08 12.37 -30.39
C ALA A 147 -23.41 13.47 -29.57
N VAL A 148 -23.54 13.37 -28.26
CA VAL A 148 -22.74 14.12 -27.28
C VAL A 148 -21.49 13.29 -26.98
N MET A 149 -20.34 13.79 -27.42
CA MET A 149 -19.09 13.06 -27.50
C MET A 149 -18.40 12.91 -26.13
N PRO A 150 -17.54 11.89 -25.93
CA PRO A 150 -16.75 11.72 -24.71
C PRO A 150 -15.90 12.95 -24.34
N ALA A 151 -15.45 13.71 -25.34
CA ALA A 151 -14.71 14.94 -25.15
C ALA A 151 -15.49 15.99 -24.33
N LEU A 152 -16.83 16.05 -24.43
CA LEU A 152 -17.63 17.00 -23.64
C LEU A 152 -17.56 16.66 -22.15
N TYR A 153 -17.64 15.37 -21.80
CA TYR A 153 -17.51 14.94 -20.40
C TYR A 153 -16.10 15.23 -19.87
N ALA A 154 -15.06 14.93 -20.63
CA ALA A 154 -13.67 15.23 -20.26
C ALA A 154 -13.48 16.74 -20.04
N TYR A 155 -13.96 17.58 -20.96
CA TYR A 155 -13.92 19.03 -20.83
C TYR A 155 -14.74 19.54 -19.64
N PHE A 156 -15.93 18.98 -19.40
CA PHE A 156 -16.77 19.34 -18.24
C PHE A 156 -16.06 19.03 -16.92
N VAL A 157 -15.39 17.88 -16.81
CA VAL A 157 -14.60 17.51 -15.63
C VAL A 157 -13.43 18.49 -15.43
N GLU A 158 -12.73 18.85 -16.50
CA GLU A 158 -11.60 19.80 -16.46
C GLU A 158 -12.05 21.22 -16.10
N ALA A 159 -13.07 21.76 -16.77
CA ALA A 159 -13.58 23.11 -16.58
C ALA A 159 -14.14 23.37 -15.16
N ASN A 160 -14.55 22.30 -14.47
CA ASN A 160 -15.08 22.36 -13.11
C ASN A 160 -14.08 21.89 -12.04
N ASP A 161 -12.84 21.54 -12.41
CA ASP A 161 -11.84 20.94 -11.52
C ASP A 161 -12.39 19.75 -10.70
N LEU A 162 -13.18 18.89 -11.36
CA LEU A 162 -13.84 17.76 -10.71
C LEU A 162 -12.92 16.56 -10.57
N ARG A 163 -11.85 16.46 -11.36
CA ARG A 163 -10.96 15.28 -11.38
C ARG A 163 -10.40 14.94 -9.99
N PRO A 164 -9.80 15.88 -9.22
CA PRO A 164 -9.27 15.57 -7.90
C PRO A 164 -10.35 15.10 -6.91
N GLN A 165 -11.55 15.67 -7.00
CA GLN A 165 -12.68 15.35 -6.12
C GLN A 165 -13.28 13.98 -6.45
N LEU A 166 -13.49 13.69 -7.73
CA LEU A 166 -13.95 12.38 -8.19
C LEU A 166 -12.93 11.29 -7.85
N ASP A 167 -11.63 11.55 -8.03
CA ASP A 167 -10.59 10.58 -7.65
C ASP A 167 -10.56 10.34 -6.14
N ALA A 168 -10.81 11.36 -5.31
CA ALA A 168 -10.90 11.17 -3.86
C ALA A 168 -12.03 10.21 -3.49
N VAL A 169 -13.20 10.37 -4.13
CA VAL A 169 -14.36 9.50 -3.94
C VAL A 169 -14.09 8.08 -4.45
N LEU A 170 -13.54 7.95 -5.66
CA LEU A 170 -13.26 6.65 -6.29
C LEU A 170 -12.14 5.88 -5.58
N ARG A 171 -11.20 6.58 -4.93
CA ARG A 171 -10.15 5.96 -4.13
C ARG A 171 -10.68 5.18 -2.93
N GLU A 172 -11.84 5.54 -2.40
CA GLU A 172 -12.45 4.86 -1.25
C GLU A 172 -13.32 3.66 -1.66
N LEU A 173 -13.58 3.52 -2.96
CA LEU A 173 -14.47 2.49 -3.51
C LEU A 173 -13.74 1.14 -3.64
N ASP A 174 -14.27 0.11 -2.99
CA ASP A 174 -13.89 -1.30 -3.21
C ASP A 174 -15.15 -2.18 -3.29
N LEU A 175 -15.49 -2.63 -4.51
CA LEU A 175 -16.67 -3.44 -4.76
C LEU A 175 -16.49 -4.93 -4.40
N GLY A 176 -15.26 -5.37 -4.08
CA GLY A 176 -14.95 -6.78 -3.79
C GLY A 176 -15.10 -7.17 -2.32
N LEU A 177 -14.76 -6.27 -1.39
CA LEU A 177 -14.74 -6.54 0.05
C LEU A 177 -15.82 -5.82 0.86
N CYS A 178 -16.31 -4.67 0.38
CA CYS A 178 -17.33 -3.88 1.06
C CYS A 178 -18.49 -3.53 0.11
N PRO A 179 -19.68 -4.13 0.28
CA PRO A 179 -20.80 -3.88 -0.64
C PRO A 179 -21.45 -2.49 -0.48
N ASP A 180 -21.10 -1.69 0.54
CA ASP A 180 -21.70 -0.36 0.73
C ASP A 180 -20.98 0.74 -0.07
N ALA A 181 -21.03 0.61 -1.39
CA ALA A 181 -20.58 1.63 -2.32
C ALA A 181 -21.57 2.81 -2.45
N LYS A 182 -22.69 2.81 -1.72
CA LYS A 182 -23.75 3.83 -1.89
C LYS A 182 -23.27 5.24 -1.55
N GLY A 183 -22.42 5.38 -0.54
CA GLY A 183 -21.83 6.66 -0.14
C GLY A 183 -21.02 7.29 -1.28
N PRO A 184 -19.94 6.63 -1.74
CA PRO A 184 -19.15 7.11 -2.87
C PRO A 184 -19.95 7.35 -4.15
N VAL A 185 -20.87 6.45 -4.49
CA VAL A 185 -21.75 6.59 -5.66
C VAL A 185 -22.60 7.86 -5.59
N ARG A 186 -23.23 8.11 -4.44
CA ARG A 186 -24.04 9.31 -4.22
C ARG A 186 -23.19 10.56 -4.34
N GLN A 187 -22.02 10.58 -3.68
CA GLN A 187 -21.13 11.74 -3.69
C GLN A 187 -20.61 12.06 -5.09
N ALA A 188 -20.22 11.04 -5.88
CA ALA A 188 -19.82 11.24 -7.27
C ALA A 188 -20.98 11.80 -8.12
N GLY A 189 -22.20 11.28 -7.93
CA GLY A 189 -23.39 11.82 -8.58
C GLY A 189 -23.66 13.28 -8.23
N GLU A 190 -23.57 13.66 -6.95
CA GLU A 190 -23.72 15.04 -6.47
C GLU A 190 -22.69 15.99 -7.08
N LEU A 191 -21.43 15.55 -7.23
CA LEU A 191 -20.37 16.33 -7.90
C LEU A 191 -20.72 16.63 -9.37
N ILE A 192 -21.17 15.61 -10.12
CA ILE A 192 -21.61 15.80 -11.51
C ILE A 192 -22.83 16.71 -11.60
N GLN A 193 -23.78 16.58 -10.68
CA GLN A 193 -24.97 17.44 -10.64
C GLN A 193 -24.65 18.89 -10.24
N ALA A 194 -23.62 19.13 -9.44
CA ALA A 194 -23.21 20.48 -9.04
C ALA A 194 -22.40 21.22 -10.13
N GLY A 195 -21.69 20.50 -10.98
CA GLY A 195 -20.86 21.09 -12.05
C GLY A 195 -21.68 21.87 -13.08
N ARG A 196 -21.05 22.87 -13.72
CA ARG A 196 -21.67 23.75 -14.70
C ARG A 196 -21.00 23.60 -16.05
N LEU A 197 -21.80 23.59 -17.11
CA LEU A 197 -21.27 23.65 -18.46
C LEU A 197 -20.98 25.13 -18.80
N PRO A 198 -19.87 25.47 -19.47
CA PRO A 198 -19.66 26.84 -19.92
C PRO A 198 -20.78 27.29 -20.86
N GLN A 199 -21.23 28.54 -20.70
CA GLN A 199 -22.43 29.08 -21.37
C GLN A 199 -22.46 28.80 -22.89
N LEU A 200 -21.32 28.94 -23.56
CA LEU A 200 -21.22 28.70 -25.01
C LEU A 200 -21.61 27.26 -25.38
N LEU A 201 -21.17 26.25 -24.61
CA LEU A 201 -21.50 24.85 -24.87
C LEU A 201 -22.91 24.49 -24.40
N GLU A 202 -23.41 25.17 -23.38
CA GLU A 202 -24.81 25.09 -22.94
C GLU A 202 -25.74 25.55 -24.07
N ASP A 203 -25.48 26.75 -24.62
CA ASP A 203 -26.22 27.31 -25.74
C ASP A 203 -26.13 26.40 -26.98
N GLU A 204 -24.93 25.90 -27.34
CA GLU A 204 -24.75 24.99 -28.47
C GLU A 204 -25.57 23.69 -28.30
N LEU A 205 -25.56 23.10 -27.11
CA LEU A 205 -26.31 21.88 -26.82
C LEU A 205 -27.82 22.12 -26.85
N GLU A 206 -28.30 23.24 -26.31
CA GLU A 206 -29.71 23.63 -26.36
C GLU A 206 -30.19 23.91 -27.79
N ILE A 207 -29.40 24.64 -28.58
CA ILE A 207 -29.71 24.90 -30.00
C ILE A 207 -29.83 23.57 -30.75
N ALA A 208 -28.83 22.69 -30.61
CA ALA A 208 -28.86 21.38 -31.25
C ALA A 208 -30.07 20.53 -30.78
N ALA A 209 -30.46 20.64 -29.51
CA ALA A 209 -31.64 19.97 -28.97
C ALA A 209 -32.97 20.53 -29.55
N VAL A 210 -33.08 21.84 -29.75
CA VAL A 210 -34.24 22.49 -30.37
C VAL A 210 -34.34 22.13 -31.86
N GLU A 211 -33.22 22.07 -32.57
CA GLU A 211 -33.18 21.63 -33.97
C GLU A 211 -33.61 20.16 -34.12
N LEU A 212 -33.23 19.33 -33.14
CA LEU A 212 -33.58 17.91 -33.12
C LEU A 212 -35.07 17.68 -32.85
N ALA A 213 -35.68 18.48 -31.96
CA ALA A 213 -37.10 18.40 -31.59
C ALA A 213 -37.81 19.76 -31.74
N PRO A 214 -38.10 20.20 -32.98
CA PRO A 214 -38.72 21.48 -33.24
C PRO A 214 -40.17 21.55 -32.73
N LYS A 215 -40.69 22.78 -32.58
CA LYS A 215 -42.07 23.07 -32.12
C LYS A 215 -42.41 22.52 -30.72
N GLY A 216 -41.41 22.41 -29.84
CA GLY A 216 -41.60 21.95 -28.47
C GLY A 216 -41.74 20.42 -28.36
N GLY A 217 -41.18 19.67 -29.30
CA GLY A 217 -41.06 18.22 -29.18
C GLY A 217 -40.20 17.82 -27.97
N LEU A 218 -40.36 16.58 -27.54
CA LEU A 218 -39.58 16.00 -26.44
C LEU A 218 -38.42 15.18 -27.00
N LEU A 219 -37.42 14.96 -26.15
CA LEU A 219 -36.21 14.22 -26.43
C LEU A 219 -36.07 13.03 -25.48
N ASP A 220 -35.48 11.95 -25.99
CA ASP A 220 -34.96 10.85 -25.19
C ASP A 220 -33.43 10.85 -25.29
N LEU A 221 -32.76 10.72 -24.14
CA LEU A 221 -31.31 10.68 -24.02
C LEU A 221 -30.88 9.29 -23.55
N TRP A 222 -29.88 8.72 -24.22
CA TRP A 222 -29.37 7.38 -23.97
C TRP A 222 -27.88 7.45 -23.64
N ALA A 223 -27.49 6.97 -22.47
CA ALA A 223 -26.12 7.03 -21.97
C ALA A 223 -25.40 5.71 -22.24
N PHE A 224 -24.30 5.77 -22.97
CA PHE A 224 -23.51 4.62 -23.37
C PHE A 224 -22.08 4.68 -22.85
N THR A 225 -21.53 3.50 -22.59
CA THR A 225 -20.11 3.29 -22.34
C THR A 225 -19.54 2.18 -23.23
N GLY A 226 -18.23 2.18 -23.43
CA GLY A 226 -17.48 1.12 -24.11
C GLY A 226 -17.18 1.44 -25.58
N SER A 227 -16.73 0.43 -26.31
CA SER A 227 -16.39 0.58 -27.73
C SER A 227 -16.74 -0.66 -28.56
N GLY A 228 -17.25 -0.45 -29.77
CA GLY A 228 -17.55 -1.53 -30.71
C GLY A 228 -18.50 -2.56 -30.08
N SER A 229 -18.08 -3.82 -30.03
CA SER A 229 -18.86 -4.92 -29.46
C SER A 229 -18.94 -4.94 -27.92
N THR A 230 -18.20 -4.08 -27.23
CA THR A 230 -18.18 -4.02 -25.75
C THR A 230 -19.11 -2.98 -25.15
N TRP A 231 -19.96 -2.39 -25.99
CA TRP A 231 -20.85 -1.31 -25.58
C TRP A 231 -21.85 -1.73 -24.52
N ARG A 232 -22.23 -0.77 -23.68
CA ARG A 232 -23.28 -0.95 -22.66
C ARG A 232 -24.12 0.30 -22.54
N LEU A 233 -25.42 0.11 -22.32
CA LEU A 233 -26.34 1.18 -21.93
C LEU A 233 -26.32 1.31 -20.40
N ILE A 234 -25.95 2.47 -19.89
CA ILE A 234 -25.81 2.72 -18.44
C ILE A 234 -26.90 3.60 -17.85
N GLY A 235 -27.67 4.29 -18.70
CA GLY A 235 -28.72 5.18 -18.25
C GLY A 235 -29.56 5.71 -19.40
N GLN A 236 -30.73 6.23 -19.04
CA GLN A 236 -31.64 6.88 -19.96
C GLN A 236 -32.36 8.03 -19.27
N GLN A 237 -32.75 9.06 -20.03
CA GLN A 237 -33.67 10.11 -19.61
C GLN A 237 -34.71 10.26 -20.70
N GLN A 238 -35.99 10.17 -20.35
CA GLN A 238 -37.08 10.20 -21.32
C GLN A 238 -37.92 11.46 -21.17
N ALA A 239 -38.62 11.84 -22.24
CA ALA A 239 -39.56 12.96 -22.24
C ALA A 239 -38.93 14.30 -21.80
N VAL A 240 -37.68 14.55 -22.21
CA VAL A 240 -36.89 15.74 -21.86
C VAL A 240 -37.25 16.89 -22.79
N ARG A 241 -37.46 18.09 -22.24
CA ARG A 241 -37.62 19.31 -23.05
C ARG A 241 -36.26 19.80 -23.54
N PRO A 242 -36.15 20.41 -24.74
CA PRO A 242 -34.87 20.93 -25.24
C PRO A 242 -34.14 21.85 -24.26
N LEU A 243 -34.84 22.76 -23.58
CA LEU A 243 -34.28 23.64 -22.53
C LEU A 243 -33.82 22.92 -21.26
N GLY A 244 -34.17 21.64 -21.09
CA GLY A 244 -33.72 20.79 -19.96
C GLY A 244 -32.65 19.79 -20.37
N VAL A 245 -32.10 19.88 -21.58
CA VAL A 245 -31.17 18.89 -22.13
C VAL A 245 -29.87 18.81 -21.32
N VAL A 246 -29.38 19.92 -20.78
CA VAL A 246 -28.13 19.98 -20.01
C VAL A 246 -28.28 19.23 -18.69
N ASP A 247 -29.36 19.48 -17.94
CA ASP A 247 -29.66 18.76 -16.70
C ASP A 247 -29.89 17.27 -16.96
N ALA A 248 -30.59 16.93 -18.04
CA ALA A 248 -30.77 15.54 -18.44
C ALA A 248 -29.45 14.87 -18.82
N TRP A 249 -28.56 15.57 -19.52
CA TRP A 249 -27.21 15.09 -19.84
C TRP A 249 -26.38 14.88 -18.57
N LYS A 250 -26.43 15.80 -17.59
CA LYS A 250 -25.75 15.63 -16.29
C LYS A 250 -26.28 14.41 -15.52
N LYS A 251 -27.61 14.20 -15.52
CA LYS A 251 -28.23 12.99 -14.94
C LYS A 251 -27.76 11.72 -15.63
N ALA A 252 -27.67 11.74 -16.96
CA ALA A 252 -27.11 10.64 -17.75
C ALA A 252 -25.62 10.40 -17.46
N ALA A 253 -24.81 11.46 -17.28
CA ALA A 253 -23.40 11.37 -16.92
C ALA A 253 -23.20 10.81 -15.50
N ALA A 254 -24.05 11.18 -14.55
CA ALA A 254 -24.01 10.62 -13.20
C ALA A 254 -24.22 9.10 -13.18
N CYS A 255 -24.89 8.51 -14.19
CA CYS A 255 -25.05 7.06 -14.30
C CYS A 255 -23.72 6.30 -14.48
N LYS A 256 -22.62 6.96 -14.92
CA LYS A 256 -21.26 6.36 -14.93
C LYS A 256 -20.85 5.81 -13.57
N PHE A 257 -21.36 6.42 -12.50
CA PHE A 257 -21.05 6.06 -11.12
C PHE A 257 -22.09 5.12 -10.51
N SER A 258 -23.12 4.70 -11.23
CA SER A 258 -24.05 3.68 -10.71
C SER A 258 -23.32 2.37 -10.45
N ILE A 259 -23.76 1.58 -9.46
CA ILE A 259 -23.14 0.28 -9.12
C ILE A 259 -22.97 -0.62 -10.36
N PRO A 260 -23.99 -0.80 -11.23
CA PRO A 260 -23.82 -1.66 -12.40
C PRO A 260 -22.82 -1.10 -13.43
N ALA A 261 -22.75 0.23 -13.61
CA ALA A 261 -21.76 0.86 -14.48
C ALA A 261 -20.33 0.69 -13.92
N LEU A 262 -20.15 0.92 -12.62
CA LEU A 262 -18.88 0.69 -11.93
C LEU A 262 -18.44 -0.78 -12.00
N CYS A 263 -19.33 -1.73 -11.75
CA CYS A 263 -19.03 -3.15 -11.94
C CYS A 263 -18.55 -3.43 -13.37
N GLY A 264 -19.20 -2.85 -14.38
CA GLY A 264 -18.80 -2.98 -15.78
C GLY A 264 -17.43 -2.41 -16.09
N ARG A 265 -17.13 -1.20 -15.60
CA ARG A 265 -15.86 -0.49 -15.84
C ARG A 265 -14.69 -1.10 -15.06
N LEU A 266 -14.87 -1.32 -13.76
CA LEU A 266 -13.82 -1.85 -12.89
C LEU A 266 -13.45 -3.29 -13.27
N SER A 267 -14.39 -4.07 -13.79
CA SER A 267 -14.09 -5.40 -14.34
C SER A 267 -13.21 -5.38 -15.59
N LEU A 268 -13.05 -4.22 -16.23
CA LEU A 268 -12.10 -4.00 -17.32
C LEU A 268 -10.76 -3.43 -16.82
N GLY A 269 -10.61 -3.16 -15.52
CA GLY A 269 -9.40 -2.58 -14.94
C GLY A 269 -9.12 -1.14 -15.41
N MET A 270 -10.17 -0.40 -15.78
CA MET A 270 -10.09 0.97 -16.31
C MET A 270 -10.31 2.03 -15.24
N ALA A 271 -9.58 3.15 -15.34
CA ALA A 271 -9.87 4.38 -14.62
C ALA A 271 -11.14 5.05 -15.18
N ASP A 272 -11.74 5.98 -14.42
CA ASP A 272 -12.88 6.78 -14.93
C ASP A 272 -12.51 7.61 -16.17
N GLY A 273 -11.29 8.15 -16.21
CA GLY A 273 -10.79 8.97 -17.31
C GLY A 273 -10.52 8.21 -18.61
N GLU A 274 -10.32 6.89 -18.54
CA GLU A 274 -10.05 6.03 -19.70
C GLU A 274 -11.35 5.53 -20.37
N GLU A 275 -12.45 5.50 -19.63
CA GLU A 275 -13.71 4.98 -20.12
C GLU A 275 -14.39 5.96 -21.08
N LEU A 276 -14.56 5.51 -22.33
CA LEU A 276 -15.37 6.21 -23.31
C LEU A 276 -16.82 6.27 -22.86
N PHE A 277 -17.32 7.48 -22.66
CA PHE A 277 -18.71 7.76 -22.27
C PHE A 277 -19.35 8.68 -23.30
N ALA A 278 -20.57 8.39 -23.72
CA ALA A 278 -21.32 9.27 -24.61
C ALA A 278 -22.80 9.26 -24.31
N VAL A 279 -23.47 10.33 -24.73
CA VAL A 279 -24.92 10.43 -24.67
C VAL A 279 -25.46 10.66 -26.07
N VAL A 280 -26.49 9.91 -26.45
CA VAL A 280 -27.21 10.15 -27.69
C VAL A 280 -28.54 10.78 -27.37
N ALA A 281 -28.84 11.93 -27.98
CA ALA A 281 -30.16 12.53 -27.94
C ALA A 281 -30.92 12.20 -29.23
N THR A 282 -32.19 11.82 -29.09
CA THR A 282 -33.12 11.54 -30.20
C THR A 282 -34.48 12.17 -29.90
N PRO A 283 -35.30 12.46 -30.93
CA PRO A 283 -36.71 12.78 -30.69
C PRO A 283 -37.41 11.66 -29.92
N ALA A 284 -38.28 12.01 -28.98
CA ALA A 284 -38.88 11.05 -28.07
C ALA A 284 -39.71 9.98 -28.81
N GLY A 285 -39.53 8.72 -28.40
CA GLY A 285 -40.25 7.56 -28.93
C GLY A 285 -39.93 7.20 -30.39
N GLN A 286 -38.94 7.83 -31.03
CA GLN A 286 -38.55 7.53 -32.41
C GLN A 286 -37.40 6.53 -32.54
N VAL A 287 -36.60 6.40 -31.49
CA VAL A 287 -35.41 5.55 -31.47
C VAL A 287 -35.35 4.80 -30.15
N GLU A 288 -35.08 3.49 -30.24
CA GLU A 288 -34.80 2.65 -29.08
C GLU A 288 -33.45 1.96 -29.27
N PRO A 289 -32.64 1.81 -28.21
CA PRO A 289 -31.45 0.99 -28.28
C PRO A 289 -31.82 -0.49 -28.50
N LEU A 290 -30.99 -1.20 -29.25
CA LEU A 290 -31.06 -2.66 -29.32
C LEU A 290 -30.99 -3.24 -27.89
N PRO A 291 -31.54 -4.46 -27.67
CA PRO A 291 -31.42 -5.13 -26.39
C PRO A 291 -29.95 -5.22 -25.97
N ALA A 292 -29.58 -4.40 -24.98
CA ALA A 292 -28.22 -4.37 -24.46
C ALA A 292 -27.95 -5.63 -23.65
N SER A 293 -26.69 -6.09 -23.65
CA SER A 293 -26.28 -7.07 -22.65
C SER A 293 -26.51 -6.47 -21.26
N PRO A 294 -27.05 -7.24 -20.30
CA PRO A 294 -27.30 -6.74 -18.95
C PRO A 294 -26.00 -6.24 -18.34
N LEU A 295 -26.07 -5.10 -17.64
CA LEU A 295 -24.92 -4.59 -16.90
C LEU A 295 -24.51 -5.63 -15.85
N PRO A 296 -23.21 -5.95 -15.74
CA PRO A 296 -22.76 -6.90 -14.74
C PRO A 296 -23.06 -6.34 -13.35
N CYS A 297 -23.64 -7.17 -12.49
CA CYS A 297 -23.85 -6.84 -11.08
C CYS A 297 -22.75 -7.40 -10.18
N ILE A 298 -21.97 -8.36 -10.69
CA ILE A 298 -20.86 -8.99 -9.97
C ILE A 298 -19.56 -8.39 -10.51
N PRO A 299 -18.75 -7.73 -9.68
CA PRO A 299 -17.46 -7.19 -10.09
C PRO A 299 -16.41 -8.31 -10.26
N ASP A 300 -15.49 -8.15 -11.21
CA ASP A 300 -14.39 -9.10 -11.50
C ASP A 300 -13.02 -8.39 -11.41
N ALA A 301 -12.12 -8.87 -10.56
CA ALA A 301 -10.79 -8.29 -10.40
C ALA A 301 -9.78 -8.70 -11.49
N THR A 302 -10.12 -9.63 -12.39
CA THR A 302 -9.16 -10.28 -13.30
C THR A 302 -8.38 -9.29 -14.17
N ALA A 303 -9.07 -8.31 -14.78
CA ALA A 303 -8.42 -7.32 -15.63
C ALA A 303 -7.54 -6.34 -14.80
N LEU A 304 -8.02 -5.93 -13.63
CA LEU A 304 -7.26 -5.11 -12.69
C LEU A 304 -5.96 -5.81 -12.27
N VAL A 305 -6.04 -7.08 -11.86
CA VAL A 305 -4.88 -7.87 -11.46
C VAL A 305 -3.88 -8.00 -12.61
N ARG A 306 -4.35 -8.32 -13.83
CA ARG A 306 -3.48 -8.41 -15.01
C ARG A 306 -2.77 -7.09 -15.31
N ARG A 307 -3.45 -5.96 -15.15
CA ARG A 307 -2.84 -4.63 -15.33
C ARG A 307 -1.83 -4.34 -14.21
N LEU A 308 -2.15 -4.68 -12.97
CA LEU A 308 -1.25 -4.55 -11.81
C LEU A 308 0.02 -5.39 -11.95
N GLU A 309 -0.04 -6.61 -12.50
CA GLU A 309 1.13 -7.47 -12.73
C GLU A 309 2.24 -6.79 -13.55
N GLN A 310 1.89 -5.82 -14.39
CA GLN A 310 2.87 -5.03 -15.15
C GLN A 310 3.57 -3.96 -14.29
N VAL A 311 2.93 -3.54 -13.19
CA VAL A 311 3.40 -2.51 -12.25
C VAL A 311 4.25 -3.13 -11.12
N LEU A 312 3.87 -4.31 -10.61
CA LEU A 312 4.50 -4.94 -9.44
C LEU A 312 6.04 -5.05 -9.52
N PRO A 313 6.67 -5.40 -10.68
CA PRO A 313 8.13 -5.48 -10.77
C PRO A 313 8.86 -4.17 -10.49
N ARG A 314 8.19 -3.02 -10.66
CA ARG A 314 8.77 -1.69 -10.40
C ARG A 314 8.41 -1.14 -9.02
N VAL A 315 7.44 -1.73 -8.35
CA VAL A 315 6.92 -1.23 -7.07
C VAL A 315 7.25 -2.17 -5.93
N THR A 316 6.69 -3.37 -5.93
CA THR A 316 6.64 -4.24 -4.75
C THR A 316 7.68 -5.37 -4.77
N GLN A 317 8.10 -5.80 -5.95
CA GLN A 317 9.06 -6.91 -6.08
C GLN A 317 10.44 -6.54 -5.53
N LEU A 318 11.03 -7.42 -4.73
CA LEU A 318 12.33 -7.22 -4.10
C LEU A 318 13.45 -7.92 -4.90
N HIS A 319 14.46 -7.17 -5.37
CA HIS A 319 15.53 -7.66 -6.24
C HIS A 319 16.93 -7.61 -5.63
N VAL A 320 17.18 -6.71 -4.67
CA VAL A 320 18.56 -6.33 -4.29
C VAL A 320 19.21 -7.27 -3.28
N PHE A 321 18.45 -8.17 -2.65
CA PHE A 321 19.02 -9.03 -1.62
C PHE A 321 19.70 -10.26 -2.19
N GLN A 322 21.02 -10.22 -2.20
CA GLN A 322 21.89 -11.39 -2.24
C GLN A 322 22.22 -11.83 -0.79
N ALA A 323 22.91 -12.96 -0.64
CA ALA A 323 23.20 -13.62 0.65
C ALA A 323 23.59 -12.64 1.79
N GLN A 324 23.26 -13.01 3.03
CA GLN A 324 23.60 -12.24 4.23
C GLN A 324 25.09 -11.83 4.20
N GLY A 325 25.36 -10.53 4.36
CA GLY A 325 26.74 -10.01 4.38
C GLY A 325 27.27 -9.45 3.06
N LEU A 326 26.42 -9.20 2.05
CA LEU A 326 26.79 -8.42 0.85
C LEU A 326 26.24 -6.98 0.90
N ILE A 327 27.06 -5.98 0.58
CA ILE A 327 26.68 -4.56 0.56
C ILE A 327 25.59 -4.33 -0.49
N LEU A 328 24.44 -3.75 -0.10
CA LEU A 328 23.40 -3.38 -1.07
C LEU A 328 23.91 -2.25 -1.96
N SER A 329 23.97 -2.50 -3.26
CA SER A 329 24.37 -1.50 -4.25
C SER A 329 23.15 -0.85 -4.91
N GLN A 330 23.20 0.47 -5.03
CA GLN A 330 22.22 1.28 -5.78
C GLN A 330 22.01 0.74 -7.21
N LYS A 331 23.07 0.21 -7.85
CA LYS A 331 23.01 -0.32 -9.23
C LYS A 331 22.08 -1.53 -9.38
N HIS A 332 21.82 -2.26 -8.29
CA HIS A 332 20.99 -3.46 -8.32
C HIS A 332 19.53 -3.19 -8.00
N CYS A 333 19.20 -1.99 -7.55
CA CYS A 333 17.85 -1.62 -7.15
C CYS A 333 16.97 -1.34 -8.38
N ARG A 334 15.86 -2.07 -8.47
CA ARG A 334 14.98 -2.11 -9.65
C ARG A 334 13.52 -1.74 -9.34
N SER A 335 13.17 -1.70 -8.05
CA SER A 335 11.83 -1.35 -7.57
C SER A 335 11.83 -0.28 -6.47
N LEU A 336 10.65 0.23 -6.12
CA LEU A 336 10.45 1.09 -4.95
C LEU A 336 10.71 0.34 -3.63
N HIS A 337 10.41 -0.95 -3.55
CA HIS A 337 10.73 -1.78 -2.38
C HIS A 337 12.25 -1.91 -2.15
N ASP A 338 13.01 -2.08 -3.23
CA ASP A 338 14.47 -2.08 -3.19
C ASP A 338 15.04 -0.79 -2.60
N LEU A 339 14.46 0.34 -3.02
CA LEU A 339 14.77 1.69 -2.53
C LEU A 339 14.58 1.82 -1.02
N VAL A 340 13.44 1.37 -0.50
CA VAL A 340 13.14 1.38 0.95
C VAL A 340 14.19 0.58 1.72
N CYS A 341 14.50 -0.62 1.21
CA CYS A 341 15.48 -1.51 1.84
C CYS A 341 16.90 -0.93 1.85
N LEU A 342 17.32 -0.36 0.72
CA LEU A 342 18.61 0.32 0.62
C LEU A 342 18.67 1.51 1.59
N CYS A 343 17.61 2.31 1.66
CA CYS A 343 17.60 3.48 2.54
C CYS A 343 17.75 3.09 4.00
N LEU A 344 17.04 2.05 4.43
CA LEU A 344 17.15 1.53 5.79
C LEU A 344 18.59 1.05 6.09
N GLU A 345 19.20 0.25 5.22
CA GLU A 345 20.58 -0.23 5.42
C GLU A 345 21.58 0.92 5.50
N ARG A 346 21.46 1.92 4.62
CA ARG A 346 22.37 3.06 4.58
C ARG A 346 22.19 3.96 5.80
N GLY A 347 20.96 4.20 6.23
CA GLY A 347 20.67 4.94 7.46
C GLY A 347 21.26 4.26 8.69
N LEU A 348 21.13 2.93 8.77
CA LEU A 348 21.75 2.14 9.84
C LEU A 348 23.27 2.27 9.81
N SER A 349 23.88 2.09 8.64
CA SER A 349 25.33 2.24 8.46
C SER A 349 25.84 3.61 8.92
N GLN A 350 25.06 4.68 8.69
CA GLN A 350 25.41 6.01 9.18
C GLN A 350 25.34 6.12 10.70
N ILE A 351 24.24 5.68 11.34
CA ILE A 351 24.17 5.66 12.81
C ILE A 351 25.34 4.87 13.40
N PHE A 352 25.70 3.76 12.74
CA PHE A 352 26.76 2.88 13.20
C PHE A 352 28.12 3.58 13.14
N ALA A 353 28.40 4.31 12.05
CA ALA A 353 29.62 5.11 11.96
C ALA A 353 29.75 6.16 13.08
N PHE A 354 28.64 6.71 13.60
CA PHE A 354 28.67 7.70 14.69
C PHE A 354 28.73 7.10 16.10
N ALA A 355 28.23 5.88 16.31
CA ALA A 355 28.26 5.21 17.61
C ALA A 355 29.69 4.84 18.09
N GLY A 356 30.71 5.06 17.26
CA GLY A 356 32.12 4.82 17.57
C GLY A 356 32.62 3.46 17.07
N LEU A 357 33.95 3.27 17.16
CA LEU A 357 34.59 2.01 16.78
C LEU A 357 34.09 0.85 17.67
N PRO A 358 34.05 -0.39 17.13
CA PRO A 358 33.77 -1.59 17.92
C PRO A 358 34.65 -1.65 19.19
N ALA A 359 34.10 -2.19 20.28
CA ALA A 359 34.79 -2.43 21.55
C ALA A 359 35.26 -1.18 22.35
N ARG A 360 34.82 0.04 22.04
CA ARG A 360 35.02 1.20 22.93
C ARG A 360 33.96 1.27 24.04
N GLY A 361 34.20 0.58 25.15
CA GLY A 361 33.34 0.61 26.34
C GLY A 361 31.93 0.08 26.07
N LEU A 362 30.98 0.46 26.94
CA LEU A 362 29.58 0.00 26.86
C LEU A 362 28.74 0.67 25.77
N ALA A 363 29.15 1.84 25.29
CA ALA A 363 28.40 2.64 24.31
C ALA A 363 28.77 2.30 22.85
N GLY A 364 29.91 1.65 22.62
CA GLY A 364 30.31 1.18 21.30
C GLY A 364 29.45 0.04 20.78
N ILE A 365 29.47 -0.17 19.46
CA ILE A 365 28.73 -1.25 18.80
C ILE A 365 29.20 -2.61 19.29
N LYS A 366 28.24 -3.48 19.63
CA LYS A 366 28.48 -4.87 20.02
C LYS A 366 27.77 -5.81 19.06
N GLN A 367 28.45 -6.85 18.60
CA GLN A 367 27.82 -7.90 17.80
C GLN A 367 27.25 -8.98 18.72
N MET A 368 25.93 -9.02 18.84
CA MET A 368 25.29 -10.08 19.59
C MET A 368 25.18 -11.33 18.72
N ARG A 369 25.89 -12.38 19.14
CA ARG A 369 25.79 -13.71 18.55
C ARG A 369 24.81 -14.54 19.36
N LEU A 370 23.91 -15.19 18.65
CA LEU A 370 22.91 -16.10 19.20
C LEU A 370 23.20 -17.50 18.69
N GLU A 371 22.58 -18.50 19.32
CA GLU A 371 22.61 -19.89 18.84
C GLU A 371 21.69 -20.12 17.63
N ILE A 372 21.50 -19.09 16.82
CA ILE A 372 20.65 -19.06 15.63
C ILE A 372 21.37 -18.27 14.52
N PRO A 373 21.03 -18.47 13.22
CA PRO A 373 21.77 -17.87 12.09
C PRO A 373 21.41 -16.39 11.87
N VAL A 374 21.64 -15.55 12.88
CA VAL A 374 21.55 -14.09 12.82
C VAL A 374 22.59 -13.45 13.72
N VAL A 375 23.21 -12.37 13.23
CA VAL A 375 24.05 -11.48 14.03
C VAL A 375 23.28 -10.18 14.22
N ILE A 376 23.12 -9.75 15.48
CA ILE A 376 22.38 -8.53 15.82
C ILE A 376 23.37 -7.45 16.25
N ASN A 377 23.50 -6.39 15.46
CA ASN A 377 24.31 -5.23 15.83
C ASN A 377 23.59 -4.44 16.95
N THR A 378 24.19 -4.38 18.13
CA THR A 378 23.54 -3.91 19.35
C THR A 378 24.09 -2.57 19.82
N PHE A 379 23.18 -1.66 20.17
CA PHE A 379 23.43 -0.32 20.68
C PHE A 379 22.88 -0.23 22.09
N ASN A 380 23.75 0.11 23.04
CA ASN A 380 23.36 0.28 24.42
C ASN A 380 23.20 1.78 24.73
N LEU A 381 21.96 2.19 25.01
CA LEU A 381 21.58 3.53 25.43
C LEU A 381 21.79 3.77 26.94
N GLY A 382 22.27 2.76 27.67
CA GLY A 382 22.39 2.79 29.12
C GLY A 382 21.54 1.72 29.77
N GLY A 383 22.17 0.92 30.63
CA GLY A 383 21.51 -0.19 31.35
C GLY A 383 21.03 -1.35 30.47
N GLY A 384 21.28 -1.33 29.15
CA GLY A 384 20.89 -2.41 28.23
C GLY A 384 21.83 -3.61 28.25
N LEU A 385 23.10 -3.41 28.64
CA LEU A 385 24.12 -4.46 28.79
C LEU A 385 24.72 -4.47 30.20
N PHE A 386 25.24 -5.62 30.64
CA PHE A 386 26.02 -5.70 31.87
C PHE A 386 27.40 -5.03 31.71
N PRO A 387 27.98 -4.45 32.79
CA PRO A 387 29.29 -3.82 32.73
C PRO A 387 30.43 -4.72 32.23
N SER A 388 30.32 -6.05 32.43
CA SER A 388 31.25 -7.05 31.93
C SER A 388 31.40 -7.07 30.40
N ALA A 389 30.43 -6.53 29.66
CA ALA A 389 30.46 -6.46 28.20
C ALA A 389 31.28 -5.28 27.64
N ALA A 390 31.81 -4.39 28.50
CA ALA A 390 32.46 -3.14 28.09
C ALA A 390 33.61 -3.33 27.10
N GLU A 391 34.48 -4.32 27.32
CA GLU A 391 35.67 -4.56 26.49
C GLU A 391 35.44 -5.60 25.37
N ARG A 392 34.23 -6.15 25.25
CA ARG A 392 33.90 -7.18 24.26
C ARG A 392 33.44 -6.54 22.94
N SER A 393 33.88 -7.05 21.79
CA SER A 393 33.27 -6.68 20.48
C SER A 393 32.08 -7.57 20.14
N VAL A 394 32.11 -8.81 20.62
CA VAL A 394 31.08 -9.84 20.45
C VAL A 394 30.47 -10.15 21.81
N ILE A 395 29.13 -10.15 21.89
CA ILE A 395 28.36 -10.39 23.11
C ILE A 395 27.39 -11.55 22.92
N THR A 396 26.92 -12.15 24.01
CA THR A 396 25.90 -13.20 24.02
C THR A 396 24.62 -12.73 24.72
N VAL A 397 23.59 -13.57 24.77
CA VAL A 397 22.35 -13.28 25.52
C VAL A 397 22.62 -13.02 27.01
N GLU A 398 23.65 -13.65 27.58
CA GLU A 398 24.05 -13.50 28.99
C GLU A 398 24.58 -12.08 29.31
N ASP A 399 25.09 -11.37 28.29
CA ASP A 399 25.57 -10.00 28.44
C ASP A 399 24.43 -8.96 28.43
N VAL A 400 23.20 -9.37 28.09
CA VAL A 400 22.03 -8.50 27.96
C VAL A 400 21.35 -8.29 29.31
N ARG A 401 21.25 -7.02 29.71
CA ARG A 401 20.57 -6.58 30.94
C ARG A 401 19.16 -6.03 30.68
N SER A 402 18.91 -5.53 29.46
CA SER A 402 17.61 -4.98 29.05
C SER A 402 16.49 -6.01 29.28
N ILE A 403 15.51 -5.66 30.12
CA ILE A 403 14.37 -6.51 30.43
C ILE A 403 13.63 -6.94 29.16
N PRO A 404 13.21 -6.00 28.28
CA PRO A 404 12.46 -6.39 27.09
C PRO A 404 13.30 -7.17 26.07
N ALA A 405 14.58 -6.84 25.92
CA ALA A 405 15.45 -7.56 25.00
C ALA A 405 15.71 -8.99 25.46
N TRP A 406 16.01 -9.18 26.74
CA TRP A 406 16.21 -10.49 27.32
C TRP A 406 14.97 -11.39 27.15
N SER A 407 13.76 -10.85 27.40
CA SER A 407 12.51 -11.59 27.18
C SER A 407 12.31 -12.00 25.71
N LEU A 408 12.55 -11.11 24.75
CA LEU A 408 12.43 -11.44 23.33
C LEU A 408 13.44 -12.51 22.92
N LEU A 409 14.71 -12.34 23.33
CA LEU A 409 15.81 -13.25 22.99
C LEU A 409 15.58 -14.65 23.55
N LEU A 410 15.08 -14.76 24.78
CA LEU A 410 14.73 -16.04 25.39
C LEU A 410 13.75 -16.85 24.52
N GLY A 411 12.73 -16.19 23.97
CA GLY A 411 11.81 -16.85 23.04
C GLY A 411 12.45 -17.17 21.68
N LEU A 412 13.30 -16.29 21.18
CA LEU A 412 13.95 -16.43 19.88
C LEU A 412 14.93 -17.62 19.85
N THR A 413 15.59 -17.90 20.98
CA THR A 413 16.49 -19.04 21.19
C THR A 413 15.79 -20.22 21.88
N CYS A 414 14.47 -20.38 21.69
CA CYS A 414 13.70 -21.48 22.27
C CYS A 414 14.31 -22.84 21.88
N PRO A 415 14.70 -23.70 22.84
CA PRO A 415 15.36 -24.99 22.56
C PRO A 415 14.51 -25.97 21.74
N ASP A 416 13.18 -25.88 21.84
CA ASP A 416 12.24 -26.71 21.09
C ASP A 416 12.20 -26.37 19.58
N ILE A 417 12.86 -25.28 19.15
CA ILE A 417 12.91 -24.84 17.76
C ILE A 417 14.33 -25.02 17.21
N LEU A 418 14.47 -25.99 16.31
CA LEU A 418 15.75 -26.28 15.65
C LEU A 418 15.95 -25.39 14.41
N TRP A 419 16.99 -24.57 14.43
CA TRP A 419 17.39 -23.76 13.29
C TRP A 419 18.30 -24.55 12.35
N ALA A 420 17.94 -24.61 11.06
CA ALA A 420 18.81 -25.19 10.05
C ALA A 420 20.03 -24.29 9.79
N GLY A 421 21.24 -24.86 9.82
CA GLY A 421 22.49 -24.14 9.50
C GLY A 421 23.19 -23.47 10.69
N ALA A 422 23.25 -24.13 11.85
CA ALA A 422 24.03 -23.62 12.98
C ALA A 422 25.54 -23.53 12.64
N ARG A 423 26.07 -22.31 12.79
CA ARG A 423 27.46 -21.82 12.75
C ARG A 423 28.19 -21.70 11.41
N ARG A 424 28.76 -20.51 11.18
CA ARG A 424 30.13 -20.34 10.70
C ARG A 424 30.91 -19.53 11.72
N ASP A 425 31.87 -20.18 12.36
CA ASP A 425 32.98 -19.56 13.07
C ASP A 425 33.93 -18.89 12.05
N GLU A 426 33.42 -17.94 11.27
CA GLU A 426 34.28 -17.05 10.50
C GLU A 426 34.33 -15.72 11.25
N GLU A 427 35.49 -15.41 11.84
CA GLU A 427 35.92 -14.02 12.02
C GLU A 427 36.08 -13.41 10.61
N GLY A 428 34.95 -13.11 9.98
CA GLY A 428 34.86 -12.36 8.73
C GLY A 428 34.46 -10.92 9.01
N ASP A 429 34.73 -10.04 8.04
CA ASP A 429 34.31 -8.63 8.04
C ASP A 429 32.91 -8.45 8.65
N MET A 430 32.75 -7.40 9.46
CA MET A 430 31.51 -7.04 10.16
C MET A 430 30.27 -7.33 9.29
N PRO A 431 29.44 -8.36 9.61
CA PRO A 431 28.20 -8.62 8.89
C PRO A 431 27.35 -7.34 8.85
N HIS A 432 26.97 -6.96 7.63
CA HIS A 432 26.24 -5.72 7.38
C HIS A 432 24.98 -5.61 8.22
N SER A 433 24.64 -4.34 8.49
CA SER A 433 23.61 -3.77 9.37
C SER A 433 22.17 -4.18 9.09
N SER A 434 21.90 -5.42 8.69
CA SER A 434 20.57 -5.90 8.32
C SER A 434 19.68 -6.23 9.52
N SER A 435 20.29 -6.71 10.62
CA SER A 435 19.64 -6.91 11.92
C SER A 435 20.34 -6.08 12.99
N TYR A 436 19.56 -5.39 13.82
CA TYR A 436 20.08 -4.50 14.86
C TYR A 436 19.12 -4.38 16.04
N ALA A 437 19.68 -4.04 17.20
CA ALA A 437 18.92 -3.79 18.41
C ALA A 437 19.42 -2.52 19.11
N VAL A 438 18.50 -1.69 19.56
CA VAL A 438 18.76 -0.51 20.39
C VAL A 438 18.15 -0.76 21.76
N LEU A 439 18.97 -0.78 22.80
CA LEU A 439 18.64 -1.30 24.11
C LEU A 439 18.87 -0.26 25.21
N SER A 440 17.91 -0.11 26.12
CA SER A 440 18.13 0.42 27.47
C SER A 440 17.64 -0.61 28.50
N GLN A 441 17.72 -0.31 29.80
CA GLN A 441 17.18 -1.20 30.83
C GLN A 441 15.68 -1.53 30.62
N PHE A 442 14.87 -0.55 30.23
CA PHE A 442 13.41 -0.66 30.12
C PHE A 442 12.87 -0.41 28.70
N PHE A 443 13.76 -0.33 27.72
CA PHE A 443 13.42 -0.10 26.32
C PHE A 443 14.18 -1.05 25.39
N MET A 444 13.50 -1.50 24.34
CA MET A 444 14.11 -2.23 23.24
C MET A 444 13.46 -1.80 21.93
N HIS A 445 14.27 -1.57 20.91
CA HIS A 445 13.87 -1.69 19.52
C HIS A 445 14.76 -2.71 18.83
N CYS A 446 14.19 -3.76 18.28
CA CYS A 446 14.90 -4.85 17.63
C CYS A 446 14.34 -5.06 16.23
N THR A 447 15.20 -4.93 15.22
CA THR A 447 14.89 -5.28 13.84
C THR A 447 15.66 -6.53 13.47
N LEU A 448 14.93 -7.58 13.08
CA LEU A 448 15.49 -8.86 12.64
C LEU A 448 15.15 -9.07 11.18
N ARG A 449 16.19 -9.19 10.35
CA ARG A 449 16.06 -9.62 8.95
C ARG A 449 16.48 -11.07 8.86
N LEU A 450 15.52 -11.95 8.63
CA LEU A 450 15.72 -13.39 8.56
C LEU A 450 15.29 -13.89 7.17
N GLY A 451 16.26 -13.99 6.27
CA GLY A 451 16.00 -14.23 4.85
C GLY A 451 15.21 -13.04 4.25
N GLN A 452 14.06 -13.32 3.64
CA GLN A 452 13.18 -12.28 3.07
C GLN A 452 12.10 -11.79 4.06
N ASN A 453 12.12 -12.24 5.30
CA ASN A 453 11.22 -11.76 6.33
C ASN A 453 11.89 -10.64 7.14
N LEU A 454 11.14 -9.59 7.41
CA LEU A 454 11.52 -8.48 8.28
C LEU A 454 10.60 -8.49 9.49
N TYR A 455 11.19 -8.57 10.67
CA TYR A 455 10.51 -8.45 11.95
C TYR A 455 11.01 -7.19 12.66
N VAL A 456 10.11 -6.42 13.24
CA VAL A 456 10.45 -5.25 14.06
C VAL A 456 9.67 -5.37 15.36
N ALA A 457 10.38 -5.51 16.48
CA ALA A 457 9.80 -5.55 17.81
C ALA A 457 10.29 -4.34 18.60
N GLU A 458 9.37 -3.52 19.08
CA GLU A 458 9.63 -2.37 19.94
C GLU A 458 8.87 -2.55 21.25
N CYS A 459 9.50 -2.20 22.36
CA CYS A 459 8.90 -2.32 23.68
C CYS A 459 9.41 -1.26 24.62
N ARG A 460 8.47 -0.68 25.39
CA ARG A 460 8.73 0.17 26.56
C ARG A 460 8.03 -0.40 27.78
N CYS A 461 8.78 -0.63 28.85
CA CYS A 461 8.28 -1.15 30.13
C CYS A 461 8.73 -0.34 31.35
N GLU A 462 9.06 0.94 31.18
CA GLU A 462 9.41 1.83 32.29
C GLU A 462 8.17 2.17 33.15
N ASP A 463 8.36 2.25 34.47
CA ASP A 463 7.32 2.64 35.42
C ASP A 463 6.97 4.14 35.31
N GLY A 464 5.70 4.48 35.53
CA GLY A 464 5.22 5.86 35.46
C GLY A 464 4.99 6.39 34.04
N VAL A 465 5.26 5.59 33.01
CA VAL A 465 4.98 5.89 31.59
C VAL A 465 4.06 4.82 30.98
N GLU A 466 3.38 5.14 29.88
CA GLU A 466 2.55 4.16 29.18
C GLU A 466 3.42 3.04 28.59
N LYS A 467 3.25 1.82 29.13
CA LYS A 467 3.94 0.60 28.69
C LYS A 467 3.31 0.06 27.41
N TYR A 468 4.14 -0.44 26.49
CA TYR A 468 3.64 -1.02 25.24
C TYR A 468 4.61 -2.05 24.64
N VAL A 469 4.04 -2.91 23.79
CA VAL A 469 4.76 -3.74 22.83
C VAL A 469 4.18 -3.50 21.46
N HIS A 470 5.03 -3.14 20.51
CA HIS A 470 4.69 -2.91 19.12
C HIS A 470 5.49 -3.87 18.24
N PHE A 471 4.78 -4.71 17.51
CA PHE A 471 5.38 -5.70 16.63
C PHE A 471 4.92 -5.46 15.19
N ARG A 472 5.87 -5.45 14.26
CA ARG A 472 5.62 -5.34 12.83
C ARG A 472 6.32 -6.46 12.09
N PHE A 473 5.65 -6.98 11.07
CA PHE A 473 6.14 -8.05 10.22
C PHE A 473 5.88 -7.72 8.75
N LYS A 474 6.85 -7.98 7.88
CA LYS A 474 6.69 -8.05 6.43
C LYS A 474 7.38 -9.31 5.92
N GLY A 475 6.70 -10.14 5.13
CA GLY A 475 7.31 -11.40 4.68
C GLY A 475 7.28 -11.63 3.17
N GLY A 476 8.46 -11.70 2.53
CA GLY A 476 8.58 -11.72 1.07
C GLY A 476 8.47 -13.08 0.35
N ASN A 477 8.66 -14.22 1.02
CA ASN A 477 8.68 -15.54 0.37
C ASN A 477 7.29 -16.16 0.21
N GLY A 478 7.17 -17.09 -0.76
CA GLY A 478 6.04 -18.01 -0.91
C GLY A 478 4.96 -17.53 -1.87
N ASP A 479 4.14 -18.46 -2.34
CA ASP A 479 2.98 -18.07 -3.16
C ASP A 479 2.00 -17.20 -2.36
N LYS A 480 1.13 -16.50 -3.09
CA LYS A 480 0.16 -15.58 -2.52
C LYS A 480 -0.74 -16.21 -1.45
N ALA A 481 -1.15 -17.46 -1.65
CA ALA A 481 -2.04 -18.15 -0.73
C ALA A 481 -1.30 -18.60 0.54
N ALA A 482 -0.05 -19.04 0.40
CA ALA A 482 0.84 -19.39 1.50
C ALA A 482 1.19 -18.16 2.36
N ARG A 483 1.50 -17.01 1.72
CA ARG A 483 1.72 -15.73 2.41
C ARG A 483 0.51 -15.30 3.23
N ALA A 484 -0.68 -15.37 2.64
CA ALA A 484 -1.92 -15.03 3.32
C ALA A 484 -2.20 -15.95 4.52
N ARG A 485 -1.99 -17.26 4.36
CA ARG A 485 -2.21 -18.24 5.45
C ARG A 485 -1.22 -18.04 6.61
N ARG A 486 0.06 -17.80 6.32
CA ARG A 486 1.06 -17.45 7.35
C ARG A 486 0.62 -16.21 8.14
N LEU A 487 0.22 -15.15 7.44
CA LEU A 487 -0.17 -13.90 8.09
C LEU A 487 -1.39 -14.09 8.98
N GLU A 488 -2.37 -14.86 8.51
CA GLU A 488 -3.58 -15.19 9.25
C GLU A 488 -3.28 -16.03 10.52
N ILE A 489 -2.35 -16.98 10.43
CA ILE A 489 -1.87 -17.72 11.62
C ILE A 489 -1.24 -16.76 12.63
N MET A 490 -0.36 -15.86 12.18
CA MET A 490 0.28 -14.88 13.04
C MET A 490 -0.76 -13.96 13.70
N ARG A 491 -1.76 -13.51 12.95
CA ARG A 491 -2.88 -12.70 13.46
C ARG A 491 -3.60 -13.40 14.60
N LEU A 492 -4.04 -14.65 14.38
CA LEU A 492 -4.75 -15.42 15.42
C LEU A 492 -3.90 -15.66 16.67
N VAL A 493 -2.59 -15.91 16.51
CA VAL A 493 -1.67 -16.06 17.65
C VAL A 493 -1.58 -14.76 18.44
N LEU A 494 -1.35 -13.64 17.77
CA LEU A 494 -1.14 -12.33 18.40
C LEU A 494 -2.42 -11.81 19.06
N GLU A 495 -3.59 -11.97 18.42
CA GLU A 495 -4.88 -11.66 19.03
C GLU A 495 -5.15 -12.52 20.26
N GLY A 496 -4.80 -13.81 20.20
CA GLY A 496 -4.87 -14.72 21.35
C GLY A 496 -3.97 -14.32 22.52
N GLU A 497 -2.87 -13.63 22.24
CA GLU A 497 -1.97 -13.02 23.23
C GLU A 497 -2.37 -11.60 23.65
N GLY A 498 -3.54 -11.11 23.20
CA GLY A 498 -4.11 -9.83 23.61
C GLY A 498 -3.59 -8.60 22.84
N PHE A 499 -2.96 -8.79 21.69
CA PHE A 499 -2.60 -7.68 20.81
C PHE A 499 -3.80 -7.21 19.99
N ALA A 500 -3.90 -5.90 19.77
CA ALA A 500 -4.70 -5.34 18.69
C ALA A 500 -3.90 -5.50 17.39
N VAL A 501 -4.43 -6.26 16.43
CA VAL A 501 -3.72 -6.60 15.19
C VAL A 501 -4.38 -5.96 13.98
N SER A 502 -3.59 -5.36 13.11
CA SER A 502 -3.95 -4.98 11.75
C SER A 502 -3.06 -5.72 10.76
N SER A 503 -3.61 -6.11 9.63
CA SER A 503 -2.86 -6.84 8.61
C SER A 503 -3.34 -6.46 7.22
N CYS A 504 -2.41 -6.37 6.28
CA CYS A 504 -2.66 -6.02 4.89
C CYS A 504 -1.67 -6.82 4.03
N GLY A 505 -2.17 -7.61 3.07
CA GLY A 505 -1.32 -8.43 2.19
C GLY A 505 -0.45 -9.45 2.93
N ASP A 506 0.85 -9.16 3.06
CA ASP A 506 1.90 -9.90 3.78
C ASP A 506 2.56 -9.06 4.88
N TYR A 507 1.96 -7.90 5.21
CA TYR A 507 2.34 -7.00 6.30
C TYR A 507 1.39 -7.15 7.48
N LEU A 508 1.93 -7.21 8.69
CA LEU A 508 1.17 -7.27 9.92
C LEU A 508 1.74 -6.29 10.93
N GLU A 509 0.86 -5.62 11.65
CA GLU A 509 1.17 -4.76 12.77
C GLU A 509 0.33 -5.19 13.98
N ALA A 510 0.97 -5.30 15.13
CA ALA A 510 0.34 -5.71 16.38
C ALA A 510 0.79 -4.79 17.51
N LEU A 511 -0.18 -4.24 18.24
CA LEU A 511 0.05 -3.31 19.33
C LEU A 511 -0.64 -3.79 20.61
N ARG A 512 0.09 -3.76 21.72
CA ARG A 512 -0.45 -3.97 23.07
C ARG A 512 0.01 -2.86 23.99
N VAL A 513 -0.90 -2.31 24.80
CA VAL A 513 -0.67 -1.10 25.61
C VAL A 513 -1.21 -1.31 27.04
N GLY A 514 -0.54 -0.73 28.04
CA GLY A 514 -1.08 -0.55 29.40
C GLY A 514 -1.06 -1.80 30.29
N GLU A 515 -0.18 -2.76 30.01
CA GLU A 515 -0.14 -4.06 30.70
C GLU A 515 0.84 -4.11 31.88
N LYS A 516 0.65 -5.12 32.75
CA LYS A 516 1.60 -5.44 33.84
C LYS A 516 2.90 -6.03 33.30
N ASP A 517 4.02 -5.78 33.98
CA ASP A 517 5.36 -6.20 33.51
C ASP A 517 5.48 -7.70 33.24
N VAL A 518 4.92 -8.54 34.11
CA VAL A 518 4.96 -10.00 33.95
C VAL A 518 4.26 -10.44 32.67
N LEU A 519 3.11 -9.85 32.35
CA LEU A 519 2.38 -10.15 31.12
C LEU A 519 3.13 -9.63 29.90
N LEU A 520 3.71 -8.44 30.00
CA LEU A 520 4.45 -7.83 28.91
C LEU A 520 5.73 -8.62 28.56
N GLN A 521 6.47 -9.10 29.56
CA GLN A 521 7.60 -10.01 29.38
C GLN A 521 7.17 -11.35 28.78
N ARG A 522 6.06 -11.94 29.27
CA ARG A 522 5.49 -13.18 28.69
C ARG A 522 5.16 -13.00 27.21
N ASN A 523 4.57 -11.86 26.85
CA ASN A 523 4.25 -11.53 25.46
C ASN A 523 5.51 -11.40 24.60
N LEU A 524 6.59 -10.81 25.12
CA LEU A 524 7.86 -10.73 24.39
C LEU A 524 8.51 -12.10 24.19
N VAL A 525 8.46 -12.99 25.19
CA VAL A 525 8.91 -14.39 25.04
C VAL A 525 8.07 -15.07 23.95
N SER A 526 6.75 -14.97 24.02
CA SER A 526 5.84 -15.54 23.01
C SER A 526 6.12 -14.99 21.61
N LEU A 527 6.40 -13.68 21.48
CA LEU A 527 6.84 -13.07 20.22
C LEU A 527 8.15 -13.65 19.70
N GLY A 528 9.15 -13.86 20.57
CA GLY A 528 10.41 -14.49 20.20
C GLY A 528 10.20 -15.90 19.65
N VAL A 529 9.39 -16.71 20.34
CA VAL A 529 9.02 -18.07 19.91
C VAL A 529 8.28 -18.02 18.57
N LEU A 530 7.35 -17.06 18.40
CA LEU A 530 6.62 -16.87 17.15
C LEU A 530 7.55 -16.55 15.98
N VAL A 531 8.48 -15.61 16.16
CA VAL A 531 9.48 -15.26 15.13
C VAL A 531 10.30 -16.49 14.74
N ALA A 532 10.82 -17.23 15.72
CA ALA A 532 11.61 -18.43 15.48
C ALA A 532 10.80 -19.52 14.76
N TRP A 533 9.56 -19.76 15.20
CA TRP A 533 8.70 -20.79 14.63
C TRP A 533 8.28 -20.46 13.20
N ILE A 534 7.88 -19.21 12.94
CA ILE A 534 7.50 -18.77 11.59
C ILE A 534 8.68 -18.88 10.63
N GLN A 535 9.88 -18.50 11.09
CA GLN A 535 11.08 -18.54 10.26
C GLN A 535 11.52 -19.98 9.94
N THR A 536 11.54 -20.86 10.93
CA THR A 536 12.04 -22.24 10.78
C THR A 536 11.04 -23.17 10.10
N THR A 537 9.74 -22.99 10.35
CA THR A 537 8.68 -23.75 9.67
C THR A 537 8.63 -23.40 8.19
N GLY A 538 8.88 -22.14 7.85
CA GLY A 538 8.90 -21.67 6.47
C GLY A 538 7.50 -21.49 5.87
N VAL A 539 7.41 -20.61 4.87
CA VAL A 539 6.12 -20.19 4.31
C VAL A 539 5.38 -21.31 3.58
N GLU A 540 6.10 -22.24 2.93
CA GLU A 540 5.47 -23.35 2.20
C GLU A 540 4.69 -24.28 3.14
N VAL A 541 5.30 -24.65 4.27
CA VAL A 541 4.68 -25.53 5.27
C VAL A 541 3.55 -24.79 6.00
N LEU A 542 3.78 -23.55 6.44
CA LEU A 542 2.73 -22.72 7.05
C LEU A 542 1.56 -22.52 6.08
N GLY A 543 1.87 -22.43 4.80
CA GLY A 543 0.92 -22.39 3.70
C GLY A 543 0.14 -23.69 3.50
N THR A 544 0.40 -24.77 4.23
CA THR A 544 -0.48 -25.96 4.19
C THR A 544 -1.50 -25.97 5.33
N PHE A 545 -1.30 -25.16 6.37
CA PHE A 545 -2.13 -25.17 7.57
C PHE A 545 -3.40 -24.35 7.38
N ARG A 546 -4.50 -24.82 7.97
CA ARG A 546 -5.61 -23.92 8.32
C ARG A 546 -5.17 -23.02 9.48
N ALA A 547 -5.70 -21.82 9.56
CA ALA A 547 -5.30 -20.83 10.55
C ALA A 547 -5.42 -21.36 12.00
N GLU A 548 -6.53 -22.01 12.33
CA GLU A 548 -6.77 -22.63 13.64
C GLU A 548 -5.79 -23.78 13.95
N GLN A 549 -5.41 -24.55 12.94
CA GLN A 549 -4.42 -25.62 13.10
C GLN A 549 -3.03 -25.04 13.37
N GLY A 550 -2.67 -23.96 12.68
CA GLY A 550 -1.45 -23.20 12.94
C GLY A 550 -1.42 -22.65 14.37
N LEU A 551 -2.51 -22.03 14.82
CA LEU A 551 -2.69 -21.55 16.19
C LEU A 551 -2.52 -22.68 17.23
N ALA A 552 -3.18 -23.81 17.02
CA ALA A 552 -3.09 -24.96 17.92
C ALA A 552 -1.66 -25.52 18.01
N ARG A 553 -0.96 -25.63 16.87
CA ARG A 553 0.44 -26.05 16.82
C ARG A 553 1.35 -25.08 17.57
N PHE A 554 1.17 -23.78 17.36
CA PHE A 554 1.93 -22.76 18.08
C PHE A 554 1.69 -22.82 19.59
N ARG A 555 0.43 -22.96 20.03
CA ARG A 555 0.09 -23.10 21.46
C ARG A 555 0.72 -24.33 22.10
N ASN A 556 0.73 -25.45 21.38
CA ASN A 556 1.35 -26.68 21.87
C ASN A 556 2.87 -26.48 22.05
N LEU A 557 3.54 -25.81 21.10
CA LEU A 557 4.96 -25.45 21.19
C LEU A 557 5.24 -24.50 22.36
N LEU A 558 4.40 -23.49 22.57
CA LEU A 558 4.53 -22.57 23.69
C LEU A 558 4.35 -23.29 25.04
N THR A 559 3.45 -24.27 25.10
CA THR A 559 3.18 -25.04 26.33
C THR A 559 4.28 -26.06 26.62
N SER A 560 4.84 -26.73 25.60
CA SER A 560 5.98 -27.65 25.77
C SER A 560 7.24 -26.94 26.25
N SER A 561 7.53 -25.78 25.66
CA SER A 561 8.72 -24.99 25.98
C SER A 561 8.66 -24.35 27.37
N LEU A 562 7.46 -24.04 27.89
CA LEU A 562 7.28 -23.53 29.25
C LEU A 562 7.22 -24.64 30.33
N SER A 563 7.08 -25.91 29.95
CA SER A 563 6.94 -27.04 30.89
C SER A 563 8.20 -27.89 31.06
N SER A 564 9.22 -27.70 30.20
CA SER A 564 10.56 -28.28 30.39
C SER A 564 11.48 -27.23 31.03
N PRO A 565 11.76 -27.28 32.35
CA PRO A 565 12.85 -26.47 32.90
C PRO A 565 14.17 -26.99 32.33
N ALA A 566 14.96 -26.09 31.75
CA ALA A 566 16.36 -26.34 31.40
C ALA A 566 17.21 -26.53 32.67
#